data_AF-A0A1G3A704-F1
#
_entry.id   AF-A0A1G3A704-F1
#
_cell.length_a   1.000
_cell.length_b   1.000
_cell.length_c   1.000
_cell.angle_alpha   90.00
_cell.angle_beta   90.00
_cell.angle_gamma   90.00
#
_symmetry.space_group_name_H-M   'P 1'
#
loop_
_entity.id
_entity.type
_entity.pdbx_description
1 polymer ?
#
loop_
_entity_poly.entity_id
_entity_poly.type
_entity_poly.pdbx_seq_one_letter_code
_entity_poly.pdbx_strand_id
1 'polypeptide(L)'
;MSDESERLTNDEFASRLMEMAKTAGPFKPYAWLDPDGGQLDVYWSDESYYTRPIVVDRKEVMALHIGQDTGQIVGVTVFGVRRMAKKITSEGTNQ
;
A
#
# COMPACT_ATOMS: atom_id res chain seq x y z
N MET A 1 -13.02 32.39 -2.02
CA MET A 1 -12.01 31.96 -3.00
C MET A 1 -12.13 30.45 -3.07
N SER A 2 -12.77 29.95 -4.11
CA SER A 2 -12.90 28.51 -4.37
C SER A 2 -11.53 27.99 -4.80
N ASP A 3 -11.05 26.99 -4.07
CA ASP A 3 -9.85 26.23 -4.40
C ASP A 3 -10.15 25.38 -5.66
N GLU A 4 -10.06 26.00 -6.83
CA GLU A 4 -9.99 25.29 -8.10
C GLU A 4 -8.60 24.65 -8.19
N SER A 5 -8.40 23.54 -7.47
CA SER A 5 -7.32 22.63 -7.80
C SER A 5 -7.45 22.30 -9.28
N GLU A 6 -6.48 22.71 -10.11
CA GLU A 6 -6.48 22.56 -11.56
C GLU A 6 -7.05 21.19 -11.97
N ARG A 7 -8.25 21.18 -12.58
CA ARG A 7 -8.79 19.95 -13.17
C ARG A 7 -7.95 19.62 -14.40
N LEU A 8 -7.05 18.66 -14.24
CA LEU A 8 -6.28 18.12 -15.35
C LEU A 8 -7.20 17.38 -16.32
N THR A 9 -7.01 17.60 -17.61
CA THR A 9 -7.52 16.70 -18.64
C THR A 9 -6.79 15.35 -18.57
N ASN A 10 -7.36 14.31 -19.18
CA ASN A 10 -6.73 12.99 -19.22
C ASN A 10 -5.33 13.02 -19.88
N ASP A 11 -5.16 13.85 -20.91
CA ASP A 11 -3.89 13.98 -21.65
C ASP A 11 -2.83 14.68 -20.80
N GLU A 12 -3.22 15.71 -20.05
CA GLU A 12 -2.31 16.40 -19.11
C GLU A 12 -1.94 15.50 -17.93
N PHE A 13 -2.89 14.73 -17.41
CA PHE A 13 -2.63 13.74 -16.36
C PHE A 13 -1.66 12.65 -16.84
N ALA A 14 -1.90 12.07 -18.02
CA ALA A 14 -1.02 11.08 -18.62
C ALA A 14 0.39 11.64 -18.87
N SER A 15 0.48 12.86 -19.40
CA SER A 15 1.76 13.53 -19.65
C SER A 15 2.55 13.74 -18.36
N ARG A 16 1.88 14.22 -17.28
CA ARG A 16 2.50 14.40 -15.97
C ARG A 16 2.97 13.07 -15.36
N LEU A 17 2.16 12.01 -15.45
CA LEU A 17 2.58 10.67 -15.00
C LEU A 17 3.83 10.17 -15.72
N MET A 18 3.88 10.35 -17.05
CA MET A 18 5.03 9.95 -17.86
C MET A 18 6.30 10.75 -17.51
N GLU A 19 6.17 12.04 -17.21
CA GLU A 19 7.29 12.86 -16.72
C GLU A 19 7.79 12.42 -15.34
N MET A 20 6.87 12.15 -14.41
CA MET A 20 7.24 11.62 -13.09
C MET A 20 8.00 10.29 -13.22
N ALA A 21 7.52 9.38 -14.08
CA ALA A 21 8.16 8.09 -14.33
C ALA A 21 9.59 8.24 -14.88
N LYS A 22 9.86 9.22 -15.74
CA LYS A 22 11.22 9.47 -16.27
C LYS A 22 12.23 9.87 -15.20
N THR A 23 11.77 10.52 -14.14
CA THR A 23 12.62 10.97 -13.02
C THR A 23 12.65 10.00 -11.84
N ALA A 24 11.87 8.91 -11.92
CA ALA A 24 11.89 7.89 -10.90
C ALA A 24 13.28 7.22 -10.89
N GLY A 25 13.99 7.38 -9.77
CA GLY A 25 15.21 6.60 -9.51
C GLY A 25 14.89 5.10 -9.37
N PRO A 26 15.91 4.27 -9.11
CA PRO A 26 15.67 2.86 -8.85
C PRO A 26 14.67 2.69 -7.71
N PHE A 27 13.78 1.71 -7.83
CA PHE A 27 12.84 1.38 -6.77
C PHE A 27 13.57 1.17 -5.44
N LYS A 28 12.99 1.70 -4.37
CA LYS A 28 13.46 1.49 -3.00
C LYS A 28 12.33 0.85 -2.21
N PRO A 29 12.58 -0.27 -1.52
CA PRO A 29 11.60 -0.85 -0.62
C PRO A 29 11.09 0.21 0.35
N TYR A 30 9.77 0.24 0.53
CA TYR A 30 9.13 1.20 1.41
C TYR A 30 7.96 0.57 2.15
N ALA A 31 7.65 1.20 3.29
CA ALA A 31 6.45 0.92 4.04
C ALA A 31 5.65 2.23 4.17
N TRP A 32 4.35 2.15 3.96
CA TRP A 32 3.43 3.26 4.11
C TRP A 32 2.32 2.88 5.08
N LEU A 33 2.21 3.64 6.17
CA LEU A 33 1.14 3.50 7.14
C LEU A 33 0.07 4.54 6.85
N ASP A 34 -1.16 4.10 6.65
CA ASP A 34 -2.34 4.95 6.52
C ASP A 34 -2.47 5.84 7.78
N PRO A 35 -2.67 7.17 7.67
CA PRO A 35 -2.70 8.07 8.83
C PRO A 35 -3.70 7.68 9.93
N ASP A 36 -4.78 6.98 9.60
CA ASP A 36 -5.76 6.48 10.59
C ASP A 36 -5.35 5.15 11.26
N GLY A 37 -4.27 4.54 10.77
CA GLY A 37 -3.74 3.24 11.15
C GLY A 37 -4.60 2.06 10.70
N GLY A 38 -5.47 2.26 9.72
CA GLY A 38 -6.32 1.26 9.10
C GLY A 38 -5.54 0.26 8.26
N GLN A 39 -4.43 0.70 7.66
CA GLN A 39 -3.67 -0.09 6.70
C GLN A 39 -2.16 0.18 6.80
N LEU A 40 -1.35 -0.86 6.59
CA LEU A 40 0.09 -0.77 6.36
C LEU A 40 0.39 -1.48 5.05
N ASP A 41 0.93 -0.74 4.09
CA ASP A 41 1.45 -1.30 2.87
C ASP A 41 2.96 -1.43 2.94
N VAL A 42 3.49 -2.55 2.47
CA VAL A 42 4.93 -2.81 2.40
C VAL A 42 5.24 -3.33 1.01
N TYR A 43 6.14 -2.67 0.30
CA TYR A 43 6.60 -3.06 -1.02
C TYR A 43 8.11 -3.21 -1.01
N TRP A 44 8.61 -4.28 -1.64
CA TRP A 44 10.04 -4.52 -1.82
C TRP A 44 10.43 -4.78 -3.27
N SER A 45 9.47 -4.69 -4.20
CA SER A 45 9.69 -4.67 -5.65
C SER A 45 8.64 -3.77 -6.32
N ASP A 46 9.00 -3.19 -7.47
CA ASP A 46 8.15 -2.39 -8.37
C ASP A 46 7.49 -3.20 -9.48
N GLU A 47 7.63 -4.53 -9.47
CA GLU A 47 7.01 -5.41 -10.46
C GLU A 47 5.48 -5.25 -10.46
N SER A 48 4.88 -5.25 -11.65
CA SER A 48 3.43 -5.35 -11.82
C SER A 48 2.88 -6.59 -11.10
N TYR A 49 1.82 -6.41 -10.32
CA TYR A 49 1.30 -7.48 -9.47
C TYR A 49 -0.22 -7.65 -9.58
N TYR A 50 -0.72 -8.78 -9.08
CA TYR A 50 -2.11 -8.96 -8.69
C TYR A 50 -2.20 -9.24 -7.19
N THR A 51 -3.37 -9.05 -6.61
CA THR A 51 -3.57 -9.21 -5.16
C THR A 51 -4.27 -10.52 -4.82
N ARG A 52 -3.78 -11.20 -3.77
CA ARG A 52 -4.45 -12.37 -3.18
C ARG A 52 -4.80 -12.08 -1.71
N PRO A 53 -6.09 -12.04 -1.34
CA PRO A 53 -6.49 -11.79 0.04
C PRO A 53 -6.19 -12.98 0.94
N ILE A 54 -5.86 -12.70 2.20
CA ILE A 54 -5.72 -13.64 3.29
C ILE A 54 -6.83 -13.35 4.30
N VAL A 55 -7.72 -14.31 4.47
CA VAL A 55 -8.94 -14.19 5.27
C VAL A 55 -8.83 -15.07 6.51
N VAL A 56 -9.02 -14.47 7.69
CA VAL A 56 -9.08 -15.15 8.99
C VAL A 56 -10.42 -14.82 9.62
N ASP A 57 -11.15 -15.82 10.11
CA ASP A 57 -12.47 -15.65 10.74
C ASP A 57 -13.45 -14.79 9.92
N ARG A 58 -13.50 -15.03 8.61
CA ARG A 58 -14.33 -14.28 7.63
C ARG A 58 -13.97 -12.80 7.48
N LYS A 59 -12.80 -12.38 7.94
CA LYS A 59 -12.27 -11.04 7.77
C LYS A 59 -10.96 -11.06 7.00
N GLU A 60 -10.83 -10.20 6.01
CA GLU A 60 -9.55 -9.96 5.36
C GLU A 60 -8.60 -9.25 6.35
N VAL A 61 -7.46 -9.88 6.60
CA VAL A 61 -6.43 -9.36 7.51
C VAL A 61 -5.20 -8.88 6.75
N MET A 62 -5.03 -9.37 5.52
CA MET A 62 -3.86 -9.10 4.70
C MET A 62 -4.17 -9.34 3.22
N ALA A 63 -3.52 -8.63 2.31
CA ALA A 63 -3.48 -8.96 0.89
C ALA A 63 -2.03 -9.12 0.45
N LEU A 64 -1.70 -10.23 -0.19
CA LEU A 64 -0.39 -10.45 -0.80
C LEU A 64 -0.36 -9.83 -2.19
N HIS A 65 0.70 -9.10 -2.51
CA HIS A 65 0.97 -8.60 -3.86
C HIS A 65 1.91 -9.59 -4.54
N ILE A 66 1.42 -10.25 -5.60
CA ILE A 66 2.14 -11.31 -6.30
C ILE A 66 2.51 -10.82 -7.69
N GLY A 67 3.80 -10.82 -8.00
CA GLY A 67 4.35 -10.45 -9.31
C GLY A 67 3.71 -11.26 -10.43
N GLN A 68 3.23 -10.57 -11.46
CA GLN A 68 2.53 -11.20 -12.59
C GLN A 68 3.47 -12.09 -13.40
N ASP A 69 4.73 -11.69 -13.52
CA ASP A 69 5.71 -12.37 -14.36
C ASP A 69 6.47 -13.42 -13.56
N THR A 70 6.80 -13.12 -12.30
CA THR A 70 7.65 -13.98 -11.46
C THR A 70 6.89 -14.93 -10.55
N GLY A 71 5.62 -14.63 -10.24
CA GLY A 71 4.86 -15.31 -9.21
C GLY A 71 5.40 -15.11 -7.79
N GLN A 72 6.39 -14.24 -7.60
CA GLN A 72 6.97 -13.93 -6.29
C GLN A 72 6.10 -12.94 -5.53
N ILE A 73 6.15 -12.97 -4.20
CA ILE A 73 5.53 -11.93 -3.40
C ILE A 73 6.43 -10.68 -3.51
N VAL A 74 5.84 -9.56 -3.92
CA VAL A 74 6.54 -8.27 -4.16
C VAL A 74 6.13 -7.20 -3.15
N GLY A 75 5.08 -7.49 -2.38
CA GLY A 75 4.59 -6.63 -1.32
C GLY A 75 3.43 -7.26 -0.56
N VAL A 76 2.95 -6.55 0.44
CA VAL A 76 1.81 -6.94 1.27
C VAL A 76 1.08 -5.71 1.79
N THR A 77 -0.24 -5.79 1.81
CA THR A 77 -1.11 -4.90 2.58
C THR A 77 -1.53 -5.62 3.87
N VAL A 78 -1.40 -4.99 5.02
CA VAL A 78 -1.90 -5.48 6.31
C VAL A 78 -3.02 -4.56 6.78
N PHE A 79 -4.18 -5.13 7.10
CA PHE A 79 -5.37 -4.38 7.51
C PHE A 79 -5.56 -4.36 9.03
N GLY A 80 -6.14 -3.28 9.54
CA GLY A 80 -6.47 -3.11 10.94
C GLY A 80 -5.27 -2.97 11.87
N VAL A 81 -4.15 -2.43 11.38
CA VAL A 81 -2.87 -2.32 12.09
C VAL A 81 -3.02 -1.67 13.47
N ARG A 82 -3.79 -0.57 13.57
CA ARG A 82 -4.06 0.10 14.85
C ARG A 82 -4.77 -0.79 15.87
N ARG A 83 -5.68 -1.66 15.42
CA ARG A 83 -6.37 -2.61 16.30
C ARG A 83 -5.42 -3.70 16.77
N MET A 84 -4.55 -4.19 15.88
CA MET A 84 -3.51 -5.17 16.22
C MET A 84 -2.52 -4.60 17.24
N ALA A 85 -2.03 -3.37 17.00
CA ALA A 85 -1.10 -2.70 17.90
C ALA A 85 -1.68 -2.51 19.31
N LYS A 86 -2.95 -2.07 19.41
CA LYS A 86 -3.63 -1.93 20.71
C LYS A 86 -3.72 -3.26 21.47
N LYS A 87 -4.04 -4.36 20.77
CA LYS A 87 -4.15 -5.69 21.37
C LYS A 87 -2.81 -6.17 21.95
N ILE A 88 -1.72 -5.99 21.19
CA ILE A 88 -0.35 -6.33 21.63
C ILE A 88 0.02 -5.53 22.87
N THR A 89 -0.26 -4.22 22.89
CA THR A 89 0.03 -3.39 24.07
C THR A 89 -0.80 -3.78 25.29
N SER A 90 -2.07 -4.15 25.12
CA SER A 90 -2.92 -4.59 26.25
C SER A 90 -2.54 -5.97 26.78
N GLU A 91 -2.06 -6.88 25.93
CA GLU A 91 -1.63 -8.23 26.33
C GLU A 91 -0.22 -8.20 26.96
N GLY A 92 0.63 -7.25 26.57
CA GLY A 92 1.96 -7.04 27.16
C GLY A 92 1.98 -6.28 28.49
N THR A 93 0.85 -5.75 28.98
CA THR A 93 0.77 -5.05 30.29
C THR A 93 0.30 -5.98 31.41
N ASN A 94 -0.05 -7.24 31.10
CA ASN A 94 -0.48 -8.26 32.06
C ASN A 94 0.58 -9.37 32.26
N GLN A 95 1.86 -9.09 31.97
CA GLN A 95 2.99 -9.96 32.31
C GLN A 95 3.90 -9.30 33.34
#